data_AF-A6Q9I0-F1
#
_entry.id   AF-A6Q9I0-F1
#
_cell.length_a   1.000
_cell.length_b   1.000
_cell.length_c   1.000
_cell.angle_alpha   90.00
_cell.angle_beta   90.00
_cell.angle_gamma   90.00
#
_symmetry.space_group_name_H-M   'P 1'
#
loop_
_entity.id
_entity.type
_entity.pdbx_description
1 polymer ?
#
loop_
_entity_poly.entity_id
_entity_poly.type
_entity_poly.pdbx_seq_one_letter_code
_entity_poly.pdbx_strand_id
1 'polypeptide(L)'
;MKTITKVLISTVLASGLFAQSDVYLTNNAGVPDLKMPNNKLAFKEIEGYQNYKIIATHFRTDKNEIRYVLANPVAYNALLHQTKIMPDGSKIVKIGWSVKKMPTWPGALESDKIQRVE
;
A
#
# COMPACT_ATOMS: atom_id res chain seq x y z
N MET A 1 -6.32 -43.62 -31.15
CA MET A 1 -6.04 -43.39 -29.70
C MET A 1 -4.93 -42.39 -29.40
N LYS A 2 -4.03 -41.99 -30.33
CA LYS A 2 -2.90 -41.09 -30.02
C LYS A 2 -3.19 -39.57 -30.17
N THR A 3 -4.30 -39.19 -30.80
CA THR A 3 -4.64 -37.79 -31.10
C THR A 3 -5.48 -37.13 -30.00
N ILE A 4 -6.35 -37.89 -29.34
CA ILE A 4 -7.25 -37.39 -28.29
C ILE A 4 -6.47 -37.04 -27.01
N THR A 5 -5.40 -37.77 -26.71
CA THR A 5 -4.54 -37.52 -25.54
C THR A 5 -3.76 -36.21 -25.64
N LYS A 6 -3.46 -35.70 -26.85
CA LYS A 6 -2.71 -34.43 -27.01
C LYS A 6 -3.58 -33.19 -26.79
N VAL A 7 -4.87 -33.26 -27.09
CA VAL A 7 -5.79 -32.11 -26.99
C VAL A 7 -6.18 -31.81 -25.54
N LEU A 8 -6.33 -32.84 -24.69
CA LEU A 8 -6.61 -32.63 -23.26
C LEU A 8 -5.43 -32.00 -22.51
N ILE A 9 -4.19 -32.31 -22.89
CA ILE A 9 -3.01 -31.74 -22.22
C ILE A 9 -2.82 -30.26 -22.61
N SER A 10 -3.15 -29.87 -23.84
CA SER A 10 -3.04 -28.47 -24.27
C SER A 10 -4.09 -27.55 -23.65
N THR A 11 -5.28 -28.05 -23.33
CA THR A 11 -6.33 -27.22 -22.69
C THR A 11 -6.06 -26.97 -21.21
N VAL A 12 -5.48 -27.95 -20.49
CA VAL A 12 -5.17 -27.79 -19.06
C VAL A 12 -3.99 -26.83 -18.82
N LEU A 13 -3.00 -26.77 -19.73
CA LEU A 13 -1.92 -25.78 -19.62
C LEU A 13 -2.36 -24.34 -19.91
N ALA A 14 -3.34 -24.12 -20.81
CA ALA A 14 -3.78 -22.77 -21.18
C ALA A 14 -4.62 -22.08 -20.08
N SER A 15 -5.33 -22.85 -19.25
CA SER A 15 -6.12 -22.31 -18.13
C SER A 15 -5.28 -21.95 -16.89
N GLY A 16 -4.07 -22.50 -16.75
CA GLY A 16 -3.20 -22.21 -15.61
C GLY A 16 -2.51 -20.85 -15.68
N LEU A 17 -2.44 -20.22 -16.86
CA LEU A 17 -1.72 -18.96 -17.09
C LEU A 17 -2.53 -17.71 -16.71
N PHE A 18 -3.85 -17.80 -16.56
CA PHE A 18 -4.71 -16.64 -16.27
C PHE A 18 -5.17 -16.54 -14.81
N ALA A 19 -4.71 -17.46 -13.95
CA ALA A 19 -5.06 -17.48 -12.52
C ALA A 19 -3.96 -16.91 -11.62
N GLN A 20 -3.14 -15.97 -12.10
CA GLN A 20 -2.46 -15.04 -11.20
C GLN A 20 -3.51 -14.04 -10.70
N SER A 21 -4.38 -14.49 -9.79
CA SER A 21 -5.06 -13.56 -8.90
C SER A 21 -3.96 -12.85 -8.12
N ASP A 22 -3.90 -11.53 -8.21
CA ASP A 22 -3.10 -10.71 -7.30
C ASP A 22 -3.51 -11.06 -5.87
N VAL A 23 -2.78 -11.98 -5.23
CA VAL A 23 -2.95 -12.25 -3.82
C VAL A 23 -2.44 -11.00 -3.13
N TYR A 24 -3.34 -10.06 -2.84
CA TYR A 24 -3.07 -8.99 -1.91
C TYR A 24 -2.77 -9.66 -0.57
N LEU A 25 -1.48 -9.88 -0.30
CA LEU A 25 -1.01 -10.26 1.02
C LEU A 25 -1.41 -9.10 1.94
N THR A 26 -2.55 -9.23 2.62
CA THR A 26 -2.88 -8.40 3.75
C THR A 26 -1.80 -8.67 4.79
N ASN A 27 -0.78 -7.82 4.80
CA ASN A 27 0.27 -7.90 5.78
C ASN A 27 -0.33 -7.51 7.13
N ASN A 28 -0.79 -8.53 7.86
CA ASN A 28 -1.32 -8.42 9.23
C ASN A 28 -0.20 -8.30 10.28
N ALA A 29 1.05 -8.03 9.88
CA ALA A 29 2.09 -7.73 10.85
C ALA A 29 1.68 -6.47 11.62
N GLY A 30 1.48 -6.65 12.93
CA GLY A 30 1.19 -5.56 13.84
C GLY A 30 2.33 -4.54 13.83
N VAL A 31 1.98 -3.29 14.14
CA VAL A 31 2.98 -2.24 14.33
C VAL A 31 3.70 -2.46 15.67
N PRO A 32 5.00 -2.12 15.78
CA PRO A 32 5.74 -2.29 17.02
C PRO A 32 5.16 -1.41 18.15
N ASP A 33 5.28 -1.89 19.38
CA ASP A 33 4.87 -1.14 20.58
C ASP A 33 5.94 -0.11 20.96
N LEU A 34 5.98 0.97 20.18
CA LEU A 34 6.89 2.10 20.39
C LEU A 34 6.10 3.30 20.91
N LYS A 35 6.71 4.06 21.82
CA LYS A 35 6.16 5.32 22.32
C LYS A 35 7.18 6.42 22.16
N MET A 36 6.72 7.59 21.72
CA MET A 36 7.56 8.77 21.68
C MET A 36 8.01 9.14 23.12
N PRO A 37 9.30 9.39 23.36
CA PRO A 37 9.81 9.64 24.71
C PRO A 37 9.11 10.81 25.42
N ASN A 38 8.82 11.89 24.68
CA ASN A 38 8.41 13.17 25.23
C ASN A 38 6.90 13.28 25.47
N ASN A 39 6.06 12.90 24.51
CA ASN A 39 4.61 13.04 24.58
C ASN A 39 3.86 11.71 24.73
N LYS A 40 4.59 10.59 24.83
CA LYS A 40 4.04 9.23 24.97
C LYS A 40 3.11 8.78 23.83
N LEU A 41 3.12 9.47 22.69
CA LEU A 41 2.34 9.08 21.51
C LEU A 41 2.76 7.67 21.09
N ALA A 42 1.80 6.75 21.06
CA ALA A 42 2.07 5.34 20.78
C ALA A 42 1.98 5.07 19.28
N PHE A 43 3.03 4.47 18.71
CA PHE A 43 3.02 4.01 17.31
C PHE A 43 1.92 2.97 17.08
N LYS A 44 1.51 2.27 18.13
CA LYS A 44 0.38 1.35 18.11
C LYS A 44 -0.96 2.00 17.78
N GLU A 45 -1.10 3.32 17.91
CA GLU A 45 -2.34 4.01 17.54
C GLU A 45 -2.67 3.93 16.05
N ILE A 46 -1.68 3.68 15.19
CA ILE A 46 -1.87 3.55 13.74
C ILE A 46 -1.99 2.09 13.29
N GLU A 47 -2.18 1.15 14.21
CA GLU A 47 -2.40 -0.26 13.86
C GLU A 47 -3.54 -0.39 12.83
N GLY A 48 -3.30 -1.18 11.78
CA GLY A 48 -4.23 -1.32 10.66
C GLY A 48 -4.24 -0.17 9.65
N TYR A 49 -3.23 0.73 9.66
CA TYR A 49 -3.10 1.82 8.68
C TYR A 49 -3.11 1.35 7.22
N GLN A 50 -2.80 0.08 6.96
CA GLN A 50 -2.87 -0.54 5.64
C GLN A 50 -4.29 -0.47 5.05
N ASN A 51 -5.33 -0.33 5.89
CA ASN A 51 -6.73 -0.18 5.49
C ASN A 51 -7.20 1.29 5.42
N TYR A 52 -6.32 2.25 5.72
CA TYR A 52 -6.66 3.67 5.65
C TYR A 52 -6.78 4.12 4.18
N LYS A 53 -7.49 5.22 3.95
CA LYS A 53 -7.71 5.75 2.60
C LYS A 53 -6.53 6.61 2.17
N ILE A 54 -6.00 6.39 0.97
CA ILE A 54 -5.00 7.28 0.37
C ILE A 54 -5.68 8.62 0.05
N ILE A 55 -5.13 9.71 0.57
CA ILE A 55 -5.63 11.08 0.37
C ILE A 55 -4.70 11.94 -0.47
N ALA A 56 -3.42 11.57 -0.58
CA ALA A 56 -2.45 12.26 -1.42
C ALA A 56 -1.28 11.37 -1.77
N THR A 57 -0.68 11.66 -2.93
CA THR A 57 0.55 11.02 -3.42
C THR A 57 1.55 12.10 -3.80
N HIS A 58 2.77 12.05 -3.25
CA HIS A 58 3.83 13.02 -3.57
C HIS A 58 5.10 12.30 -4.00
N PHE A 59 5.83 12.86 -4.95
CA PHE A 59 7.21 12.45 -5.23
C PHE A 59 8.19 13.41 -4.54
N ARG A 60 9.10 12.89 -3.73
CA ARG A 60 10.17 13.66 -3.11
C ARG A 60 11.46 13.49 -3.87
N THR A 61 11.89 14.55 -4.53
CA THR A 61 13.14 14.59 -5.30
C THR A 61 14.38 14.48 -4.41
N ASP A 62 14.34 15.07 -3.22
CA ASP A 62 15.46 15.08 -2.28
C ASP A 62 15.77 13.71 -1.65
N LYS A 63 14.77 12.83 -1.58
CA LYS A 63 14.89 11.47 -1.04
C LYS A 63 14.72 10.36 -2.08
N ASN A 64 14.37 10.72 -3.31
CA ASN A 64 13.99 9.80 -4.36
C ASN A 64 12.88 8.81 -3.91
N GLU A 65 11.81 9.34 -3.31
CA GLU A 65 10.72 8.56 -2.72
C GLU A 65 9.37 8.91 -3.34
N ILE A 66 8.53 7.89 -3.58
CA ILE A 66 7.08 8.07 -3.71
C ILE A 66 6.47 7.99 -2.31
N ARG A 67 5.58 8.92 -1.98
CA ARG A 67 4.94 9.01 -0.68
C ARG A 67 3.44 8.88 -0.80
N TYR A 68 2.87 7.97 -0.02
CA TYR A 68 1.43 7.85 0.15
C TYR A 68 1.04 8.44 1.50
N VAL A 69 0.09 9.37 1.48
CA VAL A 69 -0.52 9.93 2.68
C VAL A 69 -1.87 9.24 2.85
N LEU A 70 -2.08 8.61 3.99
CA LEU A 70 -3.27 7.83 4.31
C LEU A 70 -4.00 8.46 5.49
N ALA A 71 -5.33 8.38 5.46
CA ALA A 71 -6.20 8.87 6.51
C ALA A 71 -7.11 7.76 7.04
N ASN A 72 -7.22 7.66 8.36
CA ASN A 72 -8.23 6.81 8.98
C ASN A 72 -9.65 7.32 8.65
N PRO A 73 -10.71 6.53 8.88
CA PRO A 73 -12.07 6.95 8.53
C PRO A 73 -12.49 8.30 9.12
N VAL A 74 -12.07 8.62 10.35
CA VAL A 74 -12.37 9.89 11.02
C VAL A 74 -11.73 11.06 10.27
N ALA A 75 -10.42 11.01 10.03
CA ALA A 75 -9.69 12.05 9.31
C ALA A 75 -10.16 12.16 7.85
N TYR A 76 -10.42 11.03 7.19
CA TYR A 76 -10.89 11.00 5.80
C TYR A 76 -12.25 11.70 5.67
N ASN A 77 -13.20 11.39 6.55
CA ASN A 77 -14.50 12.05 6.55
C ASN A 77 -14.38 13.55 6.85
N ALA A 78 -13.51 13.95 7.79
CA ALA A 78 -13.27 15.36 8.08
C ALA A 78 -12.71 16.12 6.88
N LEU A 79 -11.76 15.51 6.14
CA LEU A 79 -11.19 16.07 4.92
C LEU A 79 -12.22 16.19 3.79
N LEU A 80 -13.05 15.15 3.59
CA LEU A 80 -14.13 15.17 2.59
C LEU A 80 -15.10 16.33 2.82
N HIS A 81 -15.42 16.63 4.08
CA HIS A 81 -16.31 17.73 4.45
C HIS A 81 -15.57 19.06 4.69
N GLN A 82 -14.29 19.15 4.32
CA GLN A 82 -13.47 20.36 4.46
C GLN A 82 -13.51 20.95 5.88
N THR A 83 -13.55 20.08 6.90
CA THR A 83 -13.64 20.51 8.29
C THR A 83 -12.35 21.24 8.67
N LYS A 84 -12.47 22.45 9.24
CA LYS A 84 -11.32 23.31 9.57
C LYS A 84 -10.45 22.73 10.70
N ILE A 85 -11.06 22.02 11.65
CA ILE A 85 -10.40 21.40 12.79
C ILE A 85 -10.58 19.90 12.67
N MET A 86 -9.48 19.14 12.75
CA MET A 86 -9.55 17.68 12.73
C MET A 86 -10.21 17.17 14.01
N PRO A 87 -11.26 16.33 13.92
CA PRO A 87 -11.87 15.72 15.09
C PRO A 87 -10.89 14.84 15.87
N ASP A 88 -11.13 14.66 17.15
CA ASP A 88 -10.38 13.71 17.98
C ASP A 88 -10.41 12.31 17.38
N GLY A 89 -9.27 11.61 17.47
CA GLY A 89 -9.08 10.30 16.86
C GLY A 89 -8.78 10.35 15.35
N SER A 90 -8.71 11.53 14.73
CA SER A 90 -8.16 11.69 13.38
C SER A 90 -6.70 11.23 13.34
N LYS A 91 -6.36 10.33 12.41
CA LYS A 91 -5.01 9.81 12.23
C LYS A 91 -4.60 9.90 10.77
N ILE A 92 -3.41 10.42 10.55
CA ILE A 92 -2.74 10.48 9.24
C ILE A 92 -1.46 9.66 9.33
N VAL A 93 -1.22 8.83 8.32
CA VAL A 93 0.00 8.04 8.18
C VAL A 93 0.66 8.37 6.85
N LYS A 94 1.98 8.40 6.81
CA LYS A 94 2.74 8.64 5.59
C LYS A 94 3.73 7.52 5.35
N ILE A 95 3.58 6.84 4.21
CA ILE A 95 4.47 5.75 3.82
C ILE A 95 5.42 6.28 2.75
N GLY A 96 6.72 6.18 3.00
CA GLY A 96 7.76 6.48 2.02
C GLY A 96 8.22 5.19 1.34
N TRP A 97 8.13 5.14 0.02
CA TRP A 97 8.59 4.03 -0.82
C TRP A 97 9.83 4.44 -1.60
N SER A 98 10.83 3.55 -1.68
CA SER A 98 11.87 3.68 -2.71
C SER A 98 11.26 3.49 -4.09
N VAL A 99 11.94 4.00 -5.10
CA VAL A 99 11.51 3.89 -6.49
C VAL A 99 12.47 3.06 -7.32
N LYS A 100 11.92 2.39 -8.33
CA LYS A 100 12.69 1.75 -9.40
C LYS A 100 12.06 2.08 -10.76
N LYS A 101 12.80 1.86 -11.83
CA LYS A 101 12.26 1.98 -13.20
C LYS A 101 11.20 0.91 -13.43
N MET A 102 10.10 1.30 -14.05
CA MET A 102 9.06 0.36 -14.48
C MET A 102 9.58 -0.49 -15.65
N PRO A 103 9.58 -1.83 -15.55
CA PRO A 103 10.04 -2.69 -16.65
C PRO A 103 9.21 -2.55 -17.93
N THR A 104 7.90 -2.32 -17.78
CA THR A 104 6.93 -2.20 -18.88
C THR A 104 6.89 -0.80 -19.49
N TRP A 105 7.38 0.22 -18.77
CA TRP A 105 7.39 1.60 -19.22
C TRP A 105 8.67 2.33 -18.74
N PRO A 106 9.79 2.22 -19.49
CA PRO A 106 11.10 2.70 -19.02
C PRO A 106 11.20 4.19 -18.66
N GLY A 107 10.25 5.01 -19.12
CA GLY A 107 10.16 6.44 -18.80
C GLY A 107 9.49 6.74 -17.45
N ALA A 108 8.99 5.74 -16.73
CA ALA A 108 8.30 5.90 -15.46
C ALA A 108 9.00 5.18 -14.30
N LEU A 109 8.64 5.61 -13.10
CA LEU A 109 9.09 5.04 -11.84
C LEU A 109 7.90 4.40 -11.12
N GLU A 110 8.14 3.27 -10.47
CA GLU A 110 7.18 2.60 -9.58
C GLU A 110 7.74 2.45 -8.17
N SER A 111 6.83 2.32 -7.20
CA SER A 111 7.18 1.99 -5.82
C SER A 111 7.82 0.61 -5.73
N ASP A 112 8.88 0.48 -4.94
CA ASP A 112 9.59 -0.78 -4.73
C ASP A 112 9.49 -1.30 -3.29
N LYS A 113 10.19 -0.66 -2.34
CA LYS A 113 10.25 -1.10 -0.94
C LYS A 113 9.84 0.02 0.00
N ILE A 114 9.11 -0.32 1.06
CA ILE A 114 8.84 0.62 2.16
C ILE A 114 10.18 0.99 2.81
N GLN A 115 10.45 2.29 2.85
CA GLN A 115 11.60 2.88 3.53
C GLN A 115 11.24 3.34 4.94
N ARG A 116 9.99 3.79 5.14
CA ARG A 116 9.49 4.25 6.44
C ARG A 116 7.98 4.41 6.47
N VAL A 117 7.46 4.39 7.69
CA VAL A 117 6.08 4.73 8.06
C VAL A 117 6.18 5.82 9.13
N GLU A 118 5.62 6.99 8.83
CA GLU A 118 5.60 8.20 9.67
C GLU A 118 4.17 8.52 10.11
#